data_AF-A0A1I2LD99-F1
#
_entry.id   AF-A0A1I2LD99-F1
#
_cell.length_a   1.000
_cell.length_b   1.000
_cell.length_c   1.000
_cell.angle_alpha   90.00
_cell.angle_beta   90.00
_cell.angle_gamma   90.00
#
_symmetry.space_group_name_H-M   'P 1'
#
loop_
_entity.id
_entity.type
_entity.pdbx_description
1 polymer ?
#
loop_
_entity_poly.entity_id
_entity_poly.type
_entity_poly.pdbx_seq_one_letter_code
_entity_poly.pdbx_strand_id
1 'polypeptide(L)' 'MSDLEDATPATVTQELPVLDYKHLPRLEIERHVLGLDEDATAVLLRYECDHRARTPVIRLLTARLRHLRADRRKQP' A
#
# COMPACT_ATOMS: atom_id res chain seq x y z
N MET A 1 6.30 -36.63 -25.62
CA MET A 1 6.56 -35.29 -26.19
C MET A 1 5.31 -34.45 -26.04
N SER A 2 5.23 -33.73 -24.94
CA SER A 2 4.89 -32.31 -24.84
C SER A 2 4.46 -32.05 -23.41
N ASP A 3 5.45 -32.15 -22.53
CA ASP A 3 5.53 -31.41 -21.29
C ASP A 3 5.49 -29.93 -21.64
N LEU A 4 4.36 -29.28 -21.38
CA LEU A 4 4.33 -27.85 -21.17
C LEU A 4 3.35 -27.60 -20.02
N GLU A 5 3.78 -28.02 -18.84
CA GLU A 5 3.43 -27.30 -17.62
C GLU A 5 3.87 -25.86 -17.82
N ASP A 6 3.00 -25.05 -18.41
CA ASP A 6 3.08 -23.59 -18.39
C ASP A 6 2.72 -23.13 -16.97
N ALA A 7 3.55 -23.53 -16.01
CA ALA A 7 3.60 -22.94 -14.69
C ALA A 7 4.18 -21.54 -14.87
N THR A 8 3.41 -20.64 -15.47
CA THR A 8 3.67 -19.21 -15.37
C THR A 8 3.70 -18.93 -13.87
N PRO A 9 4.84 -18.48 -13.28
CA PRO A 9 4.83 -18.09 -11.89
C PRO A 9 3.86 -16.93 -11.84
N ALA A 10 2.69 -17.14 -11.25
CA ALA A 10 1.71 -16.11 -11.01
C ALA A 10 2.48 -14.99 -10.34
N THR A 11 2.80 -13.97 -11.13
CA THR A 11 3.60 -12.84 -10.70
C THR A 11 2.76 -12.31 -9.56
N VAL A 12 3.29 -12.37 -8.34
CA VAL A 12 2.60 -11.88 -7.14
C VAL A 12 2.49 -10.38 -7.37
N THR A 13 1.48 -10.00 -8.15
CA THR A 13 1.07 -8.65 -8.37
C THR A 13 0.57 -8.32 -6.99
N GLN A 14 1.42 -7.67 -6.18
CA GLN A 14 1.00 -7.21 -4.86
C GLN A 14 -0.21 -6.33 -5.12
N GLU A 15 -1.40 -6.90 -4.95
CA GLU A 15 -2.65 -6.20 -5.17
C GLU A 15 -2.64 -5.06 -4.17
N LEU A 16 -2.45 -3.86 -4.70
CA LEU A 16 -2.41 -2.68 -3.87
C LEU A 16 -3.85 -2.41 -3.42
N PRO A 17 -4.06 -2.01 -2.15
CA PRO A 17 -5.40 -1.72 -1.63
C PRO A 17 -6.08 -0.53 -2.32
N VAL A 18 -5.38 0.13 -3.24
CA VAL A 18 -5.89 1.25 -4.05
C VAL A 18 -5.67 0.90 -5.52
N LEU A 19 -6.76 0.91 -6.28
CA LEU A 19 -6.74 0.71 -7.73
C LEU A 19 -5.93 1.82 -8.41
N ASP A 20 -5.15 1.45 -9.42
CA ASP A 20 -4.29 2.37 -10.19
C ASP A 20 -3.36 3.24 -9.35
N TYR A 21 -3.05 2.84 -8.11
CA TYR A 21 -2.25 3.61 -7.16
C TYR A 21 -0.93 4.15 -7.73
N LYS A 22 -0.33 3.38 -8.64
CA LYS A 22 0.92 3.73 -9.33
C LYS A 22 0.78 5.02 -10.15
N HIS A 23 -0.39 5.26 -10.71
CA HIS A 23 -0.68 6.36 -11.62
C HIS A 23 -1.42 7.52 -10.93
N LEU A 24 -1.85 7.34 -9.68
CA LEU A 24 -2.57 8.38 -8.96
C LEU A 24 -1.69 9.60 -8.68
N PRO A 25 -2.21 10.81 -8.90
CA PRO A 25 -1.56 12.03 -8.46
C PRO A 25 -1.57 12.09 -6.93
N ARG A 26 -0.62 12.86 -6.36
CA ARG A 26 -0.45 12.97 -4.91
C ARG A 26 -1.74 13.35 -4.17
N LEU A 27 -2.51 14.29 -4.72
CA LEU A 27 -3.75 14.77 -4.10
C LEU A 27 -4.79 13.65 -3.96
N GLU A 28 -4.91 12.77 -4.95
CA GLU A 28 -5.83 11.62 -4.87
C GLU A 28 -5.32 10.57 -3.88
N ILE A 29 -4.00 10.34 -3.82
CA ILE A 29 -3.40 9.47 -2.80
C ILE A 29 -3.74 9.96 -1.39
N GLU A 30 -3.64 11.27 -1.15
CA GLU A 30 -4.01 11.87 0.14
C GLU A 30 -5.45 11.55 0.54
N ARG A 31 -6.39 11.61 -0.41
CA ARG A 31 -7.80 11.27 -0.18
C ARG A 31 -8.00 9.79 0.14
N HIS A 32 -7.32 8.90 -0.57
CA HIS A 32 -7.41 7.47 -0.32
C HIS A 32 -6.86 7.09 1.06
N VAL A 33 -5.69 7.64 1.44
CA VAL A 33 -5.02 7.31 2.71
C VAL A 33 -5.88 7.60 3.95
N LEU A 34 -6.77 8.59 3.89
CA LEU A 34 -7.70 8.89 4.98
C LEU A 34 -8.73 7.78 5.22
N GLY A 35 -9.10 7.04 4.17
CA GLY A 35 -10.05 5.93 4.24
C GLY A 35 -9.40 4.58 4.53
N LEU A 36 -8.07 4.50 4.54
CA LEU A 36 -7.36 3.25 4.81
C LEU A 36 -7.31 2.93 6.31
N ASP A 37 -7.38 1.64 6.59
CA ASP A 37 -7.11 1.04 7.89
C ASP A 37 -5.60 0.84 8.12
N GLU A 38 -5.25 0.25 9.26
CA GLU A 38 -3.86 0.07 9.68
C GLU A 38 -3.09 -0.83 8.68
N ASP A 39 -3.69 -1.94 8.28
CA ASP A 39 -3.05 -2.97 7.47
C ASP A 39 -2.85 -2.49 6.03
N ALA A 40 -3.89 -1.90 5.42
CA ALA A 40 -3.79 -1.33 4.08
C ALA A 40 -2.79 -0.16 4.03
N THR A 41 -2.74 0.67 5.08
CA THR A 41 -1.73 1.74 5.18
C THR A 41 -0.32 1.17 5.27
N ALA A 42 -0.12 0.09 6.04
CA ALA A 42 1.19 -0.57 6.17
C ALA A 42 1.64 -1.21 4.85
N VAL A 43 0.73 -1.83 4.09
CA VAL A 43 1.01 -2.41 2.76
C VAL A 43 1.47 -1.33 1.79
N LEU A 44 0.76 -0.21 1.70
CA LEU A 44 1.18 0.89 0.81
C LEU A 44 2.49 1.53 1.25
N LEU A 45 2.73 1.66 2.56
CA LEU A 45 3.99 2.21 3.06
C LEU A 45 5.17 1.35 2.64
N ARG A 46 5.05 0.02 2.81
CA ARG A 46 6.07 -0.92 2.36
C ARG A 46 6.26 -0.84 0.85
N TYR A 47 5.17 -0.84 0.08
CA TYR A 47 5.26 -0.73 -1.38
C TYR A 47 5.98 0.55 -1.82
N GLU A 48 5.66 1.70 -1.21
CA GLU A 48 6.33 2.96 -1.51
C GLU A 48 7.80 2.93 -1.16
N CYS A 49 8.18 2.38 0.01
CA CYS A 49 9.57 2.22 0.40
C CYS A 49 10.35 1.31 -0.56
N ASP A 50 9.74 0.21 -1.01
CA ASP A 50 10.40 -0.82 -1.82
C ASP A 50 10.49 -0.45 -3.32
N HIS A 51 9.55 0.33 -3.86
CA HIS A 51 9.41 0.50 -5.32
C HIS A 51 9.44 1.93 -5.84
N ARG A 52 8.88 2.89 -5.10
CA ARG A 52 8.59 4.25 -5.62
C ARG A 52 9.40 5.34 -4.94
N ALA A 53 9.79 5.13 -3.68
CA ALA A 53 10.53 6.04 -2.83
C ALA A 53 9.97 7.48 -2.83
N ARG A 54 8.64 7.68 -2.98
CA ARG A 54 8.06 9.02 -2.99
C ARG A 54 8.02 9.58 -1.57
N THR A 55 9.05 10.33 -1.20
CA THR A 55 9.22 10.89 0.15
C THR A 55 7.95 11.57 0.72
N PRO A 56 7.21 12.41 -0.04
CA PRO A 56 5.97 13.00 0.49
C PRO A 56 4.90 11.97 0.83
N VAL A 57 4.75 10.92 0.01
CA VAL A 57 3.75 9.86 0.20
C VAL A 57 4.15 8.94 1.35
N ILE A 58 5.42 8.58 1.45
CA ILE A 58 5.95 7.80 2.59
C ILE A 58 5.71 8.53 3.91
N ARG A 59 5.96 9.84 3.98
CA ARG A 59 5.70 10.65 5.17
C ARG A 59 4.22 10.67 5.55
N LEU A 60 3.34 10.84 4.56
CA LEU A 60 1.89 10.79 4.75
C LEU A 60 1.43 9.44 5.31
N LEU A 61 1.82 8.33 4.67
CA LEU A 61 1.47 6.97 5.09
C LEU A 61 2.01 6.65 6.49
N THR A 62 3.24 7.08 6.79
CA THR A 62 3.86 6.91 8.11
C THR A 62 3.06 7.65 9.19
N ALA A 63 2.63 8.90 8.92
CA ALA A 63 1.85 9.68 9.87
C ALA A 63 0.48 9.05 10.13
N ARG A 64 -0.21 8.60 9.07
CA ARG A 64 -1.49 7.89 9.17
C ARG A 64 -1.37 6.61 9.99
N LEU A 65 -0.35 5.80 9.74
CA LEU A 65 -0.13 4.55 10.46
C LEU A 65 0.11 4.78 11.97
N ARG A 66 0.86 5.83 12.31
CA ARG A 66 1.08 6.23 13.71
C ARG A 66 -0.22 6.65 14.40
N HIS A 67 -1.08 7.40 13.71
CA HIS A 67 -2.39 7.82 14.22
C HIS A 67 -3.29 6.60 14.50
N LEU A 68 -3.45 5.70 13.54
CA LEU A 68 -4.26 4.49 13.67
C LEU A 68 -3.81 3.61 14.83
N ARG A 69 -2.49 3.42 14.99
CA ARG A 69 -1.91 2.67 16.13
C ARG A 69 -2.08 3.36 17.48
N ALA A 70 -2.10 4.69 17.49
CA ALA A 70 -2.37 5.44 18.71
C ALA A 70 -3.84 5.31 19.11
N ASP A 71 -4.75 5.44 18.15
CA ASP A 71 -6.19 5.32 18.40
C ASP A 71 -6.58 3.92 18.85
N ARG A 72 -6.05 2.88 18.20
CA ARG A 72 -6.27 1.48 18.59
C ARG A 72 -5.85 1.20 20.04
N ARG A 73 -4.78 1.84 20.53
CA ARG A 73 -4.31 1.70 21.92
C ARG A 73 -5.13 2.51 22.92
N LYS A 74 -5.89 3.52 22.47
CA LYS A 74 -6.75 4.35 23.32
C LYS A 74 -8.16 3.78 23.48
N GLN A 75 -8.56 2.82 22.63
CA GLN A 75 -9.83 2.13 22.79
C GLN A 75 -9.69 1.06 23.90
N PRO A 76 -10.53 1.11 24.96
CA PRO A 76 -10.47 0.19 26.11
C PRO A 76 -10.92 -1.23 25.77
#